data_AF-A0A353M3A2-F1
#
_entry.id   AF-A0A353M3A2-F1
#
_cell.length_a   1.000
_cell.length_b   1.000
_cell.length_c   1.000
_cell.angle_alpha   90.00
_cell.angle_beta   90.00
_cell.angle_gamma   90.00
#
_symmetry.space_group_name_H-M   'P 1'
#
loop_
_entity.id
_entity.type
_entity.pdbx_description
1 polymer ?
#
loop_
_entity_poly.entity_id
_entity_poly.type
_entity_poly.pdbx_seq_one_letter_code
_entity_poly.pdbx_strand_id
1 'polypeptide(L)'
;CFDSKLLFTYLAQITPDNAQAEYYLPDVLPLMIKGGHTIGGYVLEDGAESMGINDRTQLSRAEAILRDRICIHWQKRGVTIIDPTATWIEWDCQIGQDTVIYPG
;
A
#
# COMPACT_ATOMS: atom_id res chain seq x y z
N CYS A 1 -4.16 14.82 -2.61
CA CYS A 1 -5.03 15.17 -3.76
C CYS A 1 -4.35 16.30 -4.53
N PHE A 2 -4.37 16.29 -5.86
CA PHE A 2 -3.79 17.36 -6.70
C PHE A 2 -4.91 18.17 -7.35
N ASP A 3 -4.70 19.48 -7.50
CA ASP A 3 -5.41 20.25 -8.52
C ASP A 3 -4.89 19.80 -9.89
N SER A 4 -5.77 19.30 -10.74
CA SER A 4 -5.39 18.71 -12.02
C SER A 4 -4.80 19.73 -12.99
N LYS A 5 -5.35 20.95 -13.06
CA LYS A 5 -4.82 22.00 -13.95
C LYS A 5 -3.43 22.41 -13.50
N LEU A 6 -3.28 22.61 -12.20
CA LEU A 6 -2.02 22.99 -11.60
C LEU A 6 -0.95 21.90 -11.81
N LEU A 7 -1.30 20.64 -11.61
CA LEU A 7 -0.42 19.50 -11.83
C LEU A 7 0.11 19.48 -13.27
N PHE A 8 -0.77 19.62 -14.28
CA PHE A 8 -0.33 19.61 -15.68
C PHE A 8 0.54 20.82 -16.04
N THR A 9 0.31 21.99 -15.45
CA THR A 9 1.19 23.15 -15.62
C THR A 9 2.63 22.87 -15.15
N TYR A 10 2.79 22.16 -14.04
CA TYR A 10 4.11 21.84 -13.50
C TYR A 10 4.74 20.58 -14.11
N LEU A 11 3.93 19.60 -14.54
CA LEU A 11 4.41 18.45 -15.32
C LEU A 11 5.04 18.87 -16.65
N ALA A 12 4.63 19.99 -17.24
CA ALA A 12 5.29 20.50 -18.45
C ALA A 12 6.69 21.08 -18.19
N GLN A 13 7.07 21.26 -16.92
CA GLN A 13 8.32 21.93 -16.50
C GLN A 13 9.34 20.97 -15.90
N ILE A 14 8.98 19.70 -15.64
CA ILE A 14 9.93 18.70 -15.17
C ILE A 14 10.92 18.34 -16.27
N THR A 15 12.16 18.10 -15.90
CA THR A 15 13.25 17.71 -16.80
C THR A 15 13.76 16.33 -16.39
N PRO A 16 14.31 15.54 -17.33
CA PRO A 16 14.91 14.25 -17.00
C PRO A 16 16.33 14.40 -16.44
N ASP A 17 16.62 15.52 -15.76
CA ASP A 17 17.95 15.82 -15.20
C ASP A 17 18.10 15.17 -13.81
N ASN A 18 18.10 13.84 -13.81
CA ASN A 18 18.32 13.02 -12.63
C ASN A 18 19.14 11.77 -12.95
N ALA A 19 19.52 11.02 -11.91
CA ALA A 19 20.40 9.86 -12.04
C ALA A 19 19.86 8.74 -12.95
N GLN A 20 18.55 8.70 -13.22
CA GLN A 20 17.91 7.70 -14.09
C GLN A 20 17.54 8.25 -15.47
N ALA A 21 17.73 9.55 -15.71
CA ALA A 21 17.32 10.24 -16.93
C ALA A 21 15.81 10.11 -17.25
N GLU A 22 14.96 10.10 -16.21
CA GLU A 22 13.51 9.91 -16.33
C GLU A 22 12.71 11.12 -15.84
N TYR A 23 11.46 11.24 -16.30
CA TYR A 23 10.54 12.28 -15.82
C TYR A 23 9.86 11.83 -14.52
N TYR A 24 10.35 12.33 -13.38
CA TYR A 24 9.85 11.95 -12.07
C TYR A 24 8.64 12.78 -11.65
N LEU A 25 7.50 12.12 -11.43
CA LEU A 25 6.30 12.76 -10.89
C LEU A 25 6.58 13.53 -9.57
N PRO A 26 7.39 13.02 -8.60
CA PRO A 26 7.70 13.77 -7.39
C PRO A 26 8.38 15.13 -7.61
N ASP A 27 9.02 15.36 -8.76
CA ASP A 27 9.72 16.62 -9.06
C ASP A 27 8.78 17.80 -9.30
N VAL A 28 7.47 17.56 -9.43
CA VAL A 28 6.48 18.64 -9.43
C VAL A 28 6.39 19.32 -8.07
N LEU A 29 6.68 18.63 -6.96
CA LEU A 29 6.50 19.18 -5.61
C LEU A 29 7.46 20.36 -5.35
N PRO A 30 8.79 20.26 -5.59
CA PRO A 30 9.68 21.41 -5.46
C PRO A 30 9.30 22.58 -6.38
N LEU A 31 8.80 22.31 -7.59
CA LEU A 31 8.37 23.35 -8.53
C LEU A 31 7.12 24.09 -8.02
N MET A 32 6.15 23.35 -7.50
CA MET A 32 4.94 23.91 -6.90
C MET A 32 5.25 24.75 -5.64
N ILE A 33 6.20 24.30 -4.79
CA ILE A 33 6.67 25.08 -3.64
C ILE A 33 7.30 26.41 -4.10
N LYS A 34 8.17 26.37 -5.12
CA LYS A 34 8.78 27.59 -5.70
C LYS A 34 7.74 28.52 -6.30
N GLY A 35 6.64 27.98 -6.83
CA GLY A 35 5.48 28.72 -7.32
C GLY A 35 4.59 29.33 -6.23
N GLY A 36 4.89 29.11 -4.96
CA GLY A 36 4.12 29.64 -3.82
C GLY A 36 2.88 28.81 -3.47
N HIS A 37 2.75 27.59 -3.99
CA HIS A 37 1.64 26.71 -3.66
C HIS A 37 1.87 25.94 -2.36
N THR A 38 0.79 25.70 -1.62
CA THR A 38 0.82 24.92 -0.38
C THR A 38 0.89 23.42 -0.68
N ILE A 39 1.79 22.72 0.01
CA ILE A 39 1.89 21.26 -0.03
C ILE A 39 1.62 20.71 1.37
N GLY A 40 0.72 19.72 1.45
CA GLY A 40 0.40 19.01 2.68
C GLY A 40 0.90 17.57 2.63
N GLY A 41 1.54 17.12 3.71
CA GLY A 41 1.82 15.71 3.96
C GLY A 41 0.72 15.11 4.85
N TYR A 42 0.38 13.84 4.61
CA TYR A 42 -0.50 13.06 5.48
C TYR A 42 0.27 11.84 5.96
N VAL A 43 0.31 11.65 7.28
CA VAL A 43 0.97 10.49 7.90
C VAL A 43 -0.08 9.43 8.16
N LEU A 44 0.11 8.24 7.59
CA LEU A 44 -0.77 7.09 7.84
C LEU A 44 -0.59 6.57 9.26
N GLU A 45 -1.67 6.12 9.87
CA GLU A 45 -1.62 5.45 11.18
C GLU A 45 -0.90 4.09 11.08
N ASP A 46 -1.21 3.33 10.03
CA ASP A 46 -0.50 2.10 9.67
C ASP A 46 0.34 2.31 8.40
N GLY A 47 1.66 2.44 8.58
CA GLY A 47 2.59 2.59 7.46
C GLY A 47 2.62 1.40 6.49
N ALA A 48 2.13 0.22 6.91
CA ALA A 48 2.04 -0.94 6.04
C ALA A 48 1.02 -0.73 4.90
N GLU A 49 0.04 0.16 5.05
CA GLU A 49 -0.96 0.44 4.01
C GLU A 49 -0.36 1.11 2.78
N SER A 50 0.74 1.87 2.93
CA SER A 50 1.47 2.48 1.81
C SER A 50 2.69 1.67 1.35
N MET A 51 2.84 0.43 1.80
CA MET A 51 4.00 -0.38 1.46
C MET A 51 4.07 -0.63 -0.06
N GLY A 52 5.16 -0.18 -0.69
CA GLY A 52 5.46 -0.48 -2.09
C GLY A 52 6.06 -1.88 -2.25
N ILE A 53 5.92 -2.45 -3.46
CA ILE A 53 6.47 -3.75 -3.82
C ILE A 53 7.26 -3.59 -5.12
N ASN A 54 8.57 -3.69 -5.01
CA ASN A 54 9.54 -3.58 -6.12
C ASN A 54 10.27 -4.90 -6.37
N ASP A 55 10.26 -5.83 -5.41
CA ASP A 55 10.91 -7.13 -5.51
C ASP A 55 10.12 -8.24 -4.79
N ARG A 56 10.59 -9.49 -4.94
CA ARG A 56 9.92 -10.67 -4.38
C ARG A 56 9.99 -10.76 -2.86
N THR A 57 10.99 -10.15 -2.23
CA THR A 57 11.12 -10.12 -0.77
C THR A 57 10.09 -9.15 -0.18
N GLN A 58 9.86 -8.03 -0.86
CA GLN A 58 8.80 -7.09 -0.51
C GLN A 58 7.42 -7.69 -0.75
N LEU A 59 7.24 -8.46 -1.83
CA LEU A 59 5.99 -9.17 -2.11
C LEU A 59 5.64 -10.15 -0.97
N SER A 60 6.57 -11.01 -0.57
CA SER A 60 6.32 -11.99 0.49
C SER A 60 6.00 -11.34 1.85
N ARG A 61 6.60 -10.17 2.12
CA ARG A 61 6.27 -9.37 3.31
C ARG A 61 4.86 -8.78 3.24
N ALA A 62 4.44 -8.28 2.07
CA ALA A 62 3.09 -7.77 1.87
C ALA A 62 2.03 -8.88 2.02
N GLU A 63 2.32 -10.06 1.46
CA GLU A 63 1.46 -11.26 1.59
C GLU A 63 1.30 -11.68 3.05
N ALA A 64 2.39 -11.70 3.83
CA ALA A 64 2.32 -12.02 5.26
C ALA A 64 1.42 -11.05 6.04
N ILE A 65 1.52 -9.74 5.76
CA ILE A 65 0.65 -8.72 6.39
C ILE A 65 -0.82 -8.96 6.03
N LEU A 66 -1.11 -9.27 4.76
CA LEU A 66 -2.47 -9.52 4.30
C LEU A 66 -3.04 -10.82 4.90
N ARG A 67 -2.25 -11.90 4.92
CA ARG A 67 -2.60 -13.18 5.57
C ARG A 67 -3.00 -12.96 7.02
N ASP A 68 -2.18 -12.22 7.77
CA ASP A 68 -2.44 -11.97 9.19
C ASP A 68 -3.75 -11.17 9.38
N ARG A 69 -3.98 -10.16 8.54
CA ARG A 69 -5.24 -9.38 8.55
C ARG A 69 -6.47 -10.24 8.25
N ILE A 70 -6.39 -11.13 7.26
CA ILE A 70 -7.49 -12.04 6.89
C ILE A 70 -7.74 -13.07 8.00
N CYS A 71 -6.70 -13.65 8.58
CA CYS A 71 -6.85 -14.58 9.69
C CYS A 71 -7.52 -13.92 10.90
N ILE A 72 -7.08 -12.71 11.28
CA ILE A 72 -7.70 -11.93 12.37
C ILE A 72 -9.16 -11.63 12.04
N HIS A 73 -9.47 -11.30 10.79
CA HIS A 73 -10.85 -11.04 10.33
C HIS A 73 -11.78 -12.23 10.58
N TRP A 74 -11.32 -13.45 10.29
CA TRP A 74 -12.10 -14.68 10.47
C TRP A 74 -12.14 -15.16 11.93
N GLN A 75 -11.04 -15.04 12.66
CA GLN A 75 -11.00 -15.33 14.09
C GLN A 75 -12.00 -14.46 14.86
N LYS A 76 -12.10 -13.17 14.53
CA LYS A 76 -13.11 -12.25 15.10
C LYS A 76 -14.56 -12.62 14.76
N ARG A 77 -14.80 -13.47 13.76
CA ARG A 77 -16.11 -13.99 13.36
C ARG A 77 -16.41 -15.39 13.88
N GLY A 78 -15.57 -15.91 14.78
CA GLY A 78 -15.78 -17.21 15.42
C GLY A 78 -15.23 -18.40 14.63
N VAL A 79 -14.31 -18.17 13.69
CA VAL A 79 -13.56 -19.26 13.05
C VAL A 79 -12.31 -19.56 13.87
N THR A 80 -12.08 -20.83 14.21
CA THR A 80 -10.83 -21.25 14.86
C THR A 80 -9.78 -21.55 13.81
N ILE A 81 -8.68 -20.79 13.80
CA ILE A 81 -7.52 -21.04 12.94
C ILE A 81 -6.37 -21.49 13.84
N ILE A 82 -5.93 -22.73 13.71
CA ILE A 82 -4.96 -23.36 14.62
C ILE A 82 -3.56 -22.73 14.47
N ASP A 83 -3.10 -22.50 13.24
CA ASP A 83 -1.85 -21.80 12.95
C ASP A 83 -2.05 -20.74 11.86
N PRO A 84 -2.31 -19.47 12.23
CA PRO A 84 -2.50 -18.39 11.28
C PRO A 84 -1.29 -18.11 10.38
N THR A 85 -0.08 -18.47 10.81
CA THR A 85 1.15 -18.20 10.05
C THR A 85 1.38 -19.23 8.93
N ALA A 86 0.76 -20.41 9.06
CA ALA A 86 0.78 -21.51 8.09
C ALA A 86 -0.63 -21.80 7.52
N THR A 87 -1.47 -20.78 7.39
CA THR A 87 -2.81 -20.88 6.78
C THR A 87 -2.99 -19.75 5.77
N TRP A 88 -3.43 -20.07 4.55
CA TRP A 88 -3.73 -19.09 3.50
C TRP A 88 -5.23 -19.09 3.18
N ILE A 89 -5.85 -17.93 3.35
CA ILE A 89 -7.27 -17.70 3.06
C ILE A 89 -7.32 -16.50 2.11
N GLU A 90 -7.94 -16.68 0.94
CA GLU A 90 -8.15 -15.59 0.00
C GLU A 90 -9.24 -14.64 0.50
N TRP A 91 -9.17 -13.37 0.08
CA TRP A 91 -10.03 -12.30 0.58
C TRP A 91 -11.53 -12.49 0.29
N ASP A 92 -11.87 -13.30 -0.72
CA ASP A 92 -13.21 -13.57 -1.20
C ASP A 92 -13.83 -14.86 -0.63
N CYS A 93 -13.07 -15.61 0.19
CA CYS A 93 -13.55 -16.82 0.83
C CYS A 93 -14.72 -16.53 1.78
N GLN A 94 -15.56 -17.54 2.02
CA GLN A 94 -16.62 -17.48 3.03
C GLN A 94 -16.47 -18.67 3.97
N ILE A 95 -16.40 -18.40 5.27
CA ILE A 95 -16.23 -19.42 6.30
C ILE A 95 -17.33 -19.27 7.34
N GLY A 96 -18.04 -20.36 7.64
CA GLY A 96 -19.07 -20.38 8.66
C GLY A 96 -18.49 -20.28 10.07
N GLN A 97 -19.24 -19.67 10.99
CA GLN A 97 -18.91 -19.62 12.41
C GLN A 97 -18.69 -21.04 12.97
N ASP A 98 -17.82 -21.17 13.96
CA ASP A 98 -17.44 -22.42 14.64
C ASP A 98 -16.72 -23.44 13.74
N THR A 99 -16.30 -23.04 12.53
CA THR A 99 -15.38 -23.82 11.70
C THR A 99 -13.99 -23.86 12.33
N VAL A 100 -13.32 -25.01 12.24
CA VAL A 100 -11.92 -25.19 12.64
C VAL A 100 -11.05 -25.45 11.41
N ILE A 101 -10.00 -24.63 11.24
CA ILE A 101 -9.01 -24.74 10.18
C ILE A 101 -7.69 -25.19 10.80
N TYR A 102 -7.23 -26.37 10.39
CA TYR A 102 -5.93 -26.94 10.76
C TYR A 102 -4.82 -26.40 9.85
N PRO A 103 -3.54 -26.47 10.27
CA PRO A 103 -2.41 -25.97 9.47
C PRO A 103 -2.27 -26.72 8.13
N GLY A 104 -1.86 -26.01 7.06
CA GLY A 104 -1.69 -26.59 5.72
C GLY A 104 -1.30 -25.58 4.66
#